data_AF-A0AAD7H0H3-F1
#
_entry.id   AF-A0AAD7H0H3-F1
#
_cell.length_a   1.000
_cell.length_b   1.000
_cell.length_c   1.000
_cell.angle_alpha   90.00
_cell.angle_beta   90.00
_cell.angle_gamma   90.00
#
_symmetry.space_group_name_H-M   'P 1'
#
loop_
_entity.id
_entity.type
_entity.pdbx_description
1 polymer ?
#
loop_
_entity_poly.entity_id
_entity_poly.type
_entity_poly.pdbx_seq_one_letter_code
_entity_poly.pdbx_strand_id
1 'polypeptide(L)'
;MAHYNFNAGQPPPGRYATASYLLGMGPLPPPTNRELAVAYTQAGLDSGMFAQPQFEEDYGAHNTDDENTHAQPPASGEPQIDPTLLALSSQGTGVVIPADIPADDFFSRIHARMNVDPATAILGWKESQERRRDPHRRLETAEDLGGAFKQLIALQKSSRRKKPVIMEIANLEVQPDGKTTKQAEKQSETAISIPELEIVKAKLTCALHPGRNRWCYVMPPDSKHPGEHIALGIEHVGLWARKVHDGEASDDCINPPNVLNFDQMAEKGRAREERIAHGRGQAALPPIHVHVGSGSEHTLHDINPNLPTSRTKRAREVSSDSSSDDDDDDALTITDVLQELDKKYPALQYLQYSPALAAKGIVYASSALGFDHAYYKDNVGMADGAIGAFVKRVGKMVRAAKKRNGKKQARTAALDSEKEN
;
A
#
# COMPACT_ATOMS: atom_id res chain seq x y z
N MET A 1 17.12 71.89 -28.80
CA MET A 1 17.00 71.15 -27.53
C MET A 1 16.06 69.99 -27.77
N ALA A 2 16.57 68.76 -27.65
CA ALA A 2 15.92 67.55 -28.14
C ALA A 2 14.92 67.00 -27.11
N HIS A 3 13.70 66.68 -27.57
CA HIS A 3 12.70 65.92 -26.82
C HIS A 3 12.94 64.42 -27.07
N TYR A 4 13.18 63.66 -26.00
CA TYR A 4 13.16 62.20 -26.03
C TYR A 4 11.80 61.69 -25.54
N ASN A 5 11.04 61.06 -26.45
CA ASN A 5 9.86 60.26 -26.13
C ASN A 5 10.32 58.85 -25.72
N PHE A 6 10.06 58.46 -24.48
CA PHE A 6 10.25 57.08 -24.01
C PHE A 6 8.91 56.35 -24.12
N ASN A 7 8.75 55.56 -25.18
CA ASN A 7 7.60 54.70 -25.39
C ASN A 7 7.89 53.33 -24.73
N ALA A 8 7.37 53.10 -23.53
CA ALA A 8 7.50 51.82 -22.85
C ALA A 8 6.46 50.84 -23.40
N GLY A 9 6.90 49.93 -24.28
CA GLY A 9 6.07 48.85 -24.79
C GLY A 9 5.61 47.92 -23.66
N GLN A 10 4.30 47.65 -23.61
CA GLN A 10 3.74 46.61 -22.75
C GLN A 10 4.27 45.23 -23.19
N PRO A 11 4.76 44.39 -22.28
CA PRO A 11 5.15 43.02 -22.62
C PRO A 11 3.91 42.18 -22.96
N PRO A 12 4.04 41.20 -23.87
CA PRO A 12 2.93 40.36 -24.30
C PRO A 12 2.38 39.53 -23.13
N PRO A 13 1.05 39.41 -22.98
CA PRO A 13 0.45 38.60 -21.94
C PRO A 13 0.66 37.11 -22.26
N GLY A 14 1.17 36.33 -21.30
CA GLY A 14 0.94 34.88 -21.32
C GLY A 14 2.05 33.95 -20.83
N ARG A 15 3.29 34.39 -20.57
CA ARG A 15 4.38 33.43 -20.24
C ARG A 15 5.00 33.54 -18.84
N TYR A 16 4.61 34.51 -18.01
CA TYR A 16 5.25 34.75 -16.70
C TYR A 16 4.30 34.70 -15.49
N ALA A 17 3.05 34.25 -15.66
CA ALA A 17 2.06 34.24 -14.58
C ALA A 17 2.48 33.33 -13.39
N THR A 18 3.02 32.15 -13.66
CA THR A 18 3.46 31.19 -12.62
C THR A 18 4.71 31.63 -11.87
N ALA A 19 5.68 32.25 -12.55
CA ALA A 19 6.89 32.77 -11.90
C ALA A 19 6.58 33.94 -10.94
N SER A 20 5.56 34.75 -11.27
CA SER A 20 5.13 35.89 -10.45
C SER A 20 4.48 35.45 -9.13
N TYR A 21 3.84 34.28 -9.09
CA TYR A 21 3.28 33.70 -7.86
C TYR A 21 4.36 33.14 -6.92
N LEU A 22 5.40 32.49 -7.45
CA LEU A 22 6.53 32.00 -6.64
C LEU A 22 7.32 33.14 -5.98
N LEU A 23 7.23 34.35 -6.54
CA LEU A 23 7.85 35.57 -6.03
C LEU A 23 6.90 36.45 -5.20
N GLY A 24 5.68 35.99 -4.88
CA GLY A 24 4.75 36.68 -3.98
C GLY A 24 4.04 37.91 -4.57
N MET A 25 4.01 38.05 -5.89
CA MET A 25 3.48 39.24 -6.60
C MET A 25 2.15 38.97 -7.33
N GLY A 26 1.49 37.84 -7.08
CA GLY A 26 0.20 37.49 -7.68
C GLY A 26 -1.01 37.95 -6.85
N PRO A 27 -2.21 38.12 -7.46
CA PRO A 27 -3.42 38.48 -6.73
C PRO A 27 -3.74 37.42 -5.67
N LEU A 28 -4.08 37.88 -4.47
CA LEU A 28 -4.56 37.07 -3.35
C LEU A 28 -6.10 36.99 -3.38
N PRO A 29 -6.70 35.81 -3.16
CA PRO A 29 -6.07 34.54 -2.79
C PRO A 29 -5.33 33.84 -3.96
N PRO A 30 -4.33 32.98 -3.69
CA PRO A 30 -3.66 32.22 -4.72
C PRO A 30 -4.67 31.33 -5.47
N PRO A 31 -4.49 31.12 -6.79
CA PRO A 31 -5.41 30.35 -7.60
C PRO A 31 -5.49 28.93 -7.07
N THR A 32 -6.71 28.43 -7.01
CA THR A 32 -6.99 27.07 -6.60
C THR A 32 -6.42 26.07 -7.62
N ASN A 33 -6.15 24.83 -7.19
CA ASN A 33 -5.72 23.76 -8.10
C ASN A 33 -6.68 23.55 -9.28
N ARG A 34 -7.98 23.86 -9.09
CA ARG A 34 -8.99 23.81 -10.14
C ARG A 34 -8.75 24.86 -11.22
N GLU A 35 -8.44 26.09 -10.83
CA GLU A 35 -8.15 27.18 -11.77
C GLU A 35 -6.84 26.95 -12.51
N LEU A 36 -5.82 26.39 -11.84
CA LEU A 36 -4.58 25.96 -12.48
C LEU A 36 -4.84 24.86 -13.52
N ALA A 37 -5.65 23.85 -13.18
CA ALA A 37 -6.01 22.79 -14.13
C ALA A 37 -6.72 23.37 -15.35
N VAL A 38 -7.72 24.24 -15.18
CA VAL A 38 -8.43 24.91 -16.28
C VAL A 38 -7.46 25.70 -17.17
N ALA A 39 -6.54 26.46 -16.58
CA ALA A 39 -5.55 27.23 -17.32
C ALA A 39 -4.61 26.33 -18.15
N TYR A 40 -4.18 25.19 -17.61
CA TYR A 40 -3.37 24.21 -18.33
C TYR A 40 -4.13 23.56 -19.49
N THR A 41 -5.39 23.18 -19.28
CA THR A 41 -6.21 22.58 -20.34
C THR A 41 -6.45 23.58 -21.47
N GLN A 42 -6.78 24.83 -21.13
CA GLN A 42 -6.99 25.90 -22.10
C GLN A 42 -5.71 26.19 -22.90
N ALA A 43 -4.56 26.29 -22.23
CA ALA A 43 -3.28 26.48 -22.89
C ALA A 43 -2.92 25.31 -23.84
N GLY A 44 -3.28 24.07 -23.47
CA GLY A 44 -3.10 22.89 -24.32
C GLY A 44 -4.00 22.89 -25.56
N LEU A 45 -5.24 23.38 -25.43
CA LEU A 45 -6.18 23.56 -26.55
C LEU A 45 -5.71 24.66 -27.51
N ASP A 46 -5.28 25.81 -26.97
CA ASP A 46 -4.81 26.95 -27.77
C ASP A 46 -3.47 26.66 -28.49
N SER A 47 -2.64 25.78 -27.92
CA SER A 47 -1.34 25.40 -28.49
C SER A 47 -1.41 24.25 -29.50
N GLY A 48 -2.60 23.71 -29.79
CA GLY A 48 -2.76 22.59 -30.71
C GLY A 48 -2.06 21.29 -30.26
N MET A 49 -1.70 21.16 -28.98
CA MET A 49 -1.03 19.96 -28.44
C MET A 49 -1.94 18.73 -28.45
N PHE A 50 -3.25 18.93 -28.55
CA PHE A 50 -4.24 17.88 -28.73
C PHE A 50 -4.70 17.82 -30.19
N ALA A 51 -3.77 17.62 -31.12
CA ALA A 51 -4.14 17.27 -32.49
C ALA A 51 -4.91 15.94 -32.46
N GLN A 52 -6.14 15.94 -32.99
CA GLN A 52 -6.90 14.71 -33.20
C GLN A 52 -6.10 13.76 -34.10
N PRO A 53 -6.11 12.44 -33.85
CA PRO A 53 -5.59 11.48 -34.81
C PRO A 53 -6.38 11.65 -36.11
N GLN A 54 -5.70 12.02 -37.19
CA GLN A 54 -6.31 12.00 -38.52
C GLN A 54 -6.66 10.54 -38.85
N PHE A 55 -7.95 10.23 -38.84
CA PHE A 55 -8.49 9.04 -39.46
C PHE A 55 -8.42 9.29 -40.98
N GLU A 56 -7.37 8.80 -41.62
CA GLU A 56 -7.36 8.65 -43.08
C GLU A 56 -8.33 7.54 -43.44
N GLU A 57 -9.54 7.92 -43.85
CA GLU A 57 -10.48 7.04 -44.53
C GLU A 57 -9.99 6.84 -45.98
N ASP A 58 -9.23 5.78 -46.17
CA ASP A 58 -8.84 5.28 -47.49
C ASP A 58 -10.03 4.56 -48.15
N TYR A 59 -10.80 5.30 -48.94
CA TYR A 59 -11.74 4.75 -49.91
C TYR A 59 -11.00 4.49 -51.23
N GLY A 60 -10.66 3.22 -51.46
CA GLY A 60 -10.03 2.79 -52.70
C GLY A 60 -10.92 2.96 -53.94
N ALA A 61 -10.29 3.40 -55.03
CA ALA A 61 -10.42 2.84 -56.39
C ALA A 61 -9.64 3.72 -57.39
N HIS A 62 -8.60 3.17 -58.03
CA HIS A 62 -8.49 2.99 -59.48
C HIS A 62 -7.04 2.68 -59.91
N ASN A 63 -6.91 1.64 -60.74
CA ASN A 63 -5.74 1.35 -61.57
C ASN A 63 -5.44 2.52 -62.51
N THR A 64 -4.15 2.87 -62.62
CA THR A 64 -3.48 3.07 -63.91
C THR A 64 -1.99 2.81 -63.72
N ASP A 65 -1.45 1.96 -64.59
CA ASP A 65 -0.02 1.84 -64.84
C ASP A 65 0.54 3.20 -65.23
N ASP A 66 1.58 3.67 -64.55
CA ASP A 66 2.59 4.50 -65.20
C ASP A 66 3.91 4.53 -64.43
N GLU A 67 4.94 4.35 -65.22
CA GLU A 67 6.36 4.32 -64.94
C GLU A 67 6.82 5.72 -64.47
N ASN A 68 7.21 5.89 -63.20
CA ASN A 68 8.02 7.05 -62.85
C ASN A 68 8.91 6.87 -61.62
N THR A 69 10.12 7.37 -61.78
CA THR A 69 11.27 7.30 -60.89
C THR A 69 11.07 8.29 -59.74
N HIS A 70 10.90 7.82 -58.50
CA HIS A 70 11.02 8.70 -57.34
C HIS A 70 11.65 8.03 -56.12
N ALA A 71 12.48 8.82 -55.46
CA ALA A 71 13.50 8.43 -54.49
C ALA A 71 12.93 7.74 -53.26
N GLN A 72 13.65 6.71 -52.79
CA GLN A 72 13.47 6.08 -51.48
C GLN A 72 13.42 7.16 -50.38
N PRO A 73 12.36 7.22 -49.57
CA PRO A 73 12.41 7.96 -48.32
C PRO A 73 13.41 7.27 -47.38
N PRO A 74 14.19 8.02 -46.58
CA PRO A 74 15.10 7.43 -45.61
C PRO A 74 14.28 6.59 -44.62
N ALA A 75 14.74 5.35 -44.40
CA ALA A 75 14.17 4.44 -43.42
C ALA A 75 13.96 5.20 -42.10
N SER A 76 12.69 5.40 -41.74
CA SER A 76 12.29 5.83 -40.41
C SER A 76 12.80 4.77 -39.44
N GLY A 77 13.93 5.06 -38.78
CA GLY A 77 14.50 4.18 -37.77
C GLY A 77 13.46 3.92 -36.71
N GLU A 78 12.96 2.68 -36.64
CA GLU A 78 12.24 2.23 -35.46
C GLU A 78 13.11 2.53 -34.24
N PRO A 79 12.57 3.16 -33.19
CA PRO A 79 13.33 3.40 -31.98
C PRO A 79 13.83 2.04 -31.46
N GLN A 80 15.15 1.83 -31.46
CA GLN A 80 15.78 0.71 -30.77
C GLN A 80 15.46 0.85 -29.28
N ILE A 81 14.42 0.17 -28.84
CA ILE A 81 14.14 -0.02 -27.42
C ILE A 81 15.18 -1.03 -26.95
N ASP A 82 16.26 -0.55 -26.34
CA ASP A 82 17.19 -1.44 -25.64
C ASP A 82 16.42 -2.18 -24.55
N PRO A 83 16.27 -3.51 -24.64
CA PRO A 83 15.47 -4.30 -23.70
C PRO A 83 16.18 -4.32 -22.35
N THR A 84 15.86 -3.33 -21.54
CA THR A 84 16.35 -3.18 -20.18
C THR A 84 15.33 -3.81 -19.24
N LEU A 85 15.72 -4.90 -18.56
CA LEU A 85 14.85 -5.61 -17.61
C LEU A 85 15.18 -5.18 -16.19
N LEU A 86 14.15 -4.96 -15.38
CA LEU A 86 14.30 -4.66 -13.97
C LEU A 86 14.10 -5.95 -13.17
N ALA A 87 15.16 -6.42 -12.51
CA ALA A 87 15.14 -7.56 -11.62
C ALA A 87 15.01 -7.06 -10.16
N LEU A 88 13.94 -7.44 -9.48
CA LEU A 88 13.77 -7.19 -8.04
C LEU A 88 14.18 -8.44 -7.27
N SER A 89 15.08 -8.27 -6.30
CA SER A 89 15.28 -9.26 -5.25
C SER A 89 14.10 -9.22 -4.27
N SER A 90 13.80 -10.35 -3.61
CA SER A 90 12.84 -10.43 -2.49
C SER A 90 13.10 -9.42 -1.36
N GLN A 91 14.30 -8.84 -1.27
CA GLN A 91 14.66 -7.79 -0.32
C GLN A 91 14.23 -6.37 -0.76
N GLY A 92 13.56 -6.23 -1.89
CA GLY A 92 12.97 -4.95 -2.35
C GLY A 92 13.96 -3.99 -3.01
N THR A 93 15.20 -4.40 -3.26
CA THR A 93 16.15 -3.59 -4.05
C THR A 93 16.13 -4.02 -5.51
N GLY A 94 15.80 -3.09 -6.41
CA GLY A 94 15.79 -3.32 -7.85
C GLY A 94 17.18 -3.15 -8.46
N VAL A 95 17.53 -4.05 -9.36
CA VAL A 95 18.73 -3.97 -10.20
C VAL A 95 18.27 -3.95 -11.65
N VAL A 96 18.82 -3.02 -12.41
CA VAL A 96 18.61 -2.93 -13.84
C VAL A 96 19.63 -3.84 -14.53
N ILE A 97 19.16 -4.83 -15.30
CA ILE A 97 20.00 -5.82 -15.94
C ILE A 97 19.74 -5.79 -17.47
N PRO A 98 20.78 -5.67 -18.31
CA PRO A 98 20.63 -5.79 -19.76
C PRO A 98 20.10 -7.18 -20.15
N ALA A 99 19.18 -7.27 -21.11
CA ALA A 99 18.62 -8.57 -21.52
C ALA A 99 19.62 -9.49 -22.25
N ASP A 100 20.76 -8.96 -22.68
CA ASP A 100 21.86 -9.67 -23.35
C ASP A 100 22.97 -10.11 -22.38
N ILE A 101 22.76 -9.96 -21.06
CA ILE A 101 23.73 -10.42 -20.05
C ILE A 101 24.00 -11.93 -20.19
N PRO A 102 25.28 -12.37 -20.15
CA PRO A 102 25.62 -13.79 -20.08
C PRO A 102 25.03 -14.43 -18.82
N ALA A 103 24.57 -15.68 -18.93
CA ALA A 103 23.90 -16.37 -17.82
C ALA A 103 24.77 -16.44 -16.55
N ASP A 104 26.07 -16.72 -16.69
CA ASP A 104 26.99 -16.79 -15.55
C ASP A 104 27.12 -15.46 -14.81
N ASP A 105 27.17 -14.33 -15.54
CA ASP A 105 27.22 -12.99 -14.95
C ASP A 105 25.89 -12.62 -14.28
N PHE A 106 24.76 -12.99 -14.91
CA PHE A 106 23.44 -12.83 -14.30
C PHE A 106 23.35 -13.56 -12.96
N PHE A 107 23.65 -14.85 -12.92
CA PHE A 107 23.57 -15.64 -11.69
C PHE A 107 24.56 -15.14 -10.64
N SER A 108 25.79 -14.79 -11.02
CA SER A 108 26.79 -14.23 -10.11
C SER A 108 26.31 -12.94 -9.44
N ARG A 109 25.74 -12.00 -10.21
CA ARG A 109 25.19 -10.75 -9.67
C ARG A 109 24.01 -10.99 -8.75
N ILE A 110 23.10 -11.91 -9.10
CA ILE A 110 21.93 -12.23 -8.27
C ILE A 110 22.36 -12.92 -6.97
N HIS A 111 23.28 -13.89 -7.01
CA HIS A 111 23.80 -14.55 -5.82
C HIS A 111 24.51 -13.57 -4.88
N ALA A 112 25.40 -12.72 -5.42
CA ALA A 112 26.07 -11.68 -4.66
C ALA A 112 25.07 -10.69 -4.03
N ARG A 113 24.02 -10.33 -4.78
CA ARG A 113 23.00 -9.38 -4.30
C ARG A 113 22.11 -9.97 -3.22
N MET A 114 21.75 -11.24 -3.34
CA MET A 114 20.92 -11.94 -2.36
C MET A 114 21.73 -12.45 -1.16
N ASN A 115 23.07 -12.37 -1.23
CA ASN A 115 24.01 -12.91 -0.25
C ASN A 115 23.75 -14.40 0.03
N VAL A 116 23.59 -15.18 -1.04
CA VAL A 116 23.37 -16.63 -1.00
C VAL A 116 24.54 -17.36 -1.64
N ASP A 117 24.87 -18.54 -1.12
CA ASP A 117 25.92 -19.38 -1.68
C ASP A 117 25.46 -19.94 -3.04
N PRO A 118 26.19 -19.68 -4.13
CA PRO A 118 25.86 -20.23 -5.45
C PRO A 118 25.77 -21.76 -5.48
N ALA A 119 26.44 -22.47 -4.57
CA ALA A 119 26.46 -23.93 -4.57
C ALA A 119 25.16 -24.56 -4.03
N THR A 120 24.42 -23.84 -3.18
CA THR A 120 23.20 -24.35 -2.55
C THR A 120 21.95 -23.65 -3.09
N ALA A 121 22.07 -22.37 -3.45
CA ALA A 121 20.93 -21.55 -3.80
C ALA A 121 20.13 -22.12 -4.98
N ILE A 122 18.85 -22.39 -4.74
CA ILE A 122 17.88 -22.71 -5.79
C ILE A 122 17.09 -21.45 -6.09
N LEU A 123 17.35 -20.79 -7.21
CA LEU A 123 16.62 -19.59 -7.58
C LEU A 123 15.29 -19.92 -8.27
N GLY A 124 14.31 -19.07 -8.02
CA GLY A 124 13.05 -19.04 -8.73
C GLY A 124 12.67 -17.61 -9.11
N TRP A 125 11.84 -17.48 -10.13
CA TRP A 125 11.40 -16.21 -10.66
C TRP A 125 9.88 -16.17 -10.88
N LYS A 126 9.30 -14.98 -10.85
CA LYS A 126 7.92 -14.73 -11.24
C LYS A 126 7.78 -13.33 -11.79
N GLU A 127 6.67 -13.06 -12.46
CA GLU A 127 6.36 -11.70 -12.90
C GLU A 127 5.73 -10.90 -11.74
N SER A 128 6.06 -9.61 -11.60
CA SER A 128 5.45 -8.75 -10.57
C SER A 128 3.91 -8.65 -10.61
N GLN A 129 3.30 -8.93 -11.77
CA GLN A 129 1.84 -8.93 -11.92
C GLN A 129 1.21 -10.32 -11.70
N GLU A 130 2.00 -11.38 -11.58
CA GLU A 130 1.47 -12.71 -11.24
C GLU A 130 0.88 -12.70 -9.83
N ARG A 131 -0.10 -13.58 -9.59
CA ARG A 131 -0.80 -13.57 -8.30
C ARG A 131 0.22 -13.95 -7.24
N ARG A 132 0.18 -13.28 -6.09
CA ARG A 132 1.09 -13.55 -4.96
C ARG A 132 1.13 -15.02 -4.51
N ARG A 133 0.08 -15.80 -4.80
CA ARG A 133 -0.02 -17.22 -4.45
C ARG A 133 0.59 -18.17 -5.49
N ASP A 134 0.87 -17.66 -6.69
CA ASP A 134 1.42 -18.48 -7.75
C ASP A 134 2.87 -18.85 -7.39
N PRO A 135 3.26 -20.11 -7.58
CA PRO A 135 4.61 -20.55 -7.26
C PRO A 135 5.62 -19.88 -8.19
N HIS A 136 6.82 -19.59 -7.68
CA HIS A 136 7.90 -19.09 -8.54
C HIS A 136 8.35 -20.22 -9.49
N ARG A 137 8.58 -19.87 -10.75
CA ARG A 137 9.17 -20.75 -11.77
C ARG A 137 10.65 -20.95 -11.47
N ARG A 138 11.19 -22.16 -11.64
CA ARG A 138 12.61 -22.47 -11.38
C ARG A 138 13.50 -21.66 -12.34
N LEU A 139 14.66 -21.23 -11.85
CA LEU A 139 15.68 -20.48 -12.61
C LEU A 139 17.07 -21.05 -12.29
N GLU A 140 17.46 -22.15 -12.93
CA GLU A 140 18.73 -22.85 -12.62
C GLU A 140 19.68 -22.88 -13.80
N THR A 141 19.14 -23.01 -15.02
CA THR A 141 19.93 -23.16 -16.23
C THR A 141 19.94 -21.87 -17.06
N ALA A 142 20.91 -21.76 -17.96
CA ALA A 142 20.93 -20.69 -18.96
C ALA A 142 19.69 -20.74 -19.88
N GLU A 143 19.12 -21.93 -20.11
CA GLU A 143 17.89 -22.11 -20.87
C GLU A 143 16.68 -21.54 -20.13
N ASP A 144 16.58 -21.76 -18.82
CA ASP A 144 15.52 -21.19 -17.98
C ASP A 144 15.57 -19.65 -18.01
N LEU A 145 16.77 -19.08 -17.90
CA LEU A 145 16.98 -17.64 -17.96
C LEU A 145 16.59 -17.08 -19.34
N GLY A 146 17.02 -17.73 -20.42
CA GLY A 146 16.64 -17.35 -21.78
C GLY A 146 15.12 -17.43 -22.00
N GLY A 147 14.46 -18.46 -21.45
CA GLY A 147 13.00 -18.60 -21.46
C GLY A 147 12.30 -17.49 -20.69
N ALA A 148 12.79 -17.17 -19.49
CA ALA A 148 12.26 -16.10 -18.65
C ALA A 148 12.36 -14.74 -19.35
N PHE A 149 13.52 -14.41 -19.91
CA PHE A 149 13.72 -13.15 -20.64
C PHE A 149 12.85 -13.07 -21.90
N LYS A 150 12.76 -14.15 -22.69
CA LYS A 150 11.84 -14.19 -23.84
C LYS A 150 10.40 -13.92 -23.43
N GLN A 151 9.95 -14.51 -22.32
CA GLN A 151 8.60 -14.30 -21.80
C GLN A 151 8.39 -12.85 -21.33
N LEU A 152 9.33 -12.27 -20.58
CA LEU A 152 9.25 -10.90 -20.09
C LEU A 152 9.30 -9.87 -21.23
N ILE A 153 10.14 -10.09 -22.25
CA ILE A 153 10.22 -9.24 -23.45
C ILE A 153 8.92 -9.33 -24.25
N ALA A 154 8.34 -10.53 -24.42
CA ALA A 154 7.06 -10.68 -25.10
C ALA A 154 5.93 -9.94 -24.37
N LEU A 155 5.93 -9.98 -23.04
CA LEU A 155 5.01 -9.21 -22.20
C LEU A 155 5.25 -7.70 -22.32
N GLN A 156 6.50 -7.26 -22.37
CA GLN A 156 6.85 -5.84 -22.52
C GLN A 156 6.44 -5.29 -23.89
N LYS A 157 6.53 -6.10 -24.95
CA LYS A 157 6.09 -5.73 -26.30
C LYS A 157 4.57 -5.73 -26.47
N SER A 158 3.81 -6.25 -25.51
CA SER A 158 2.35 -6.24 -25.57
C SER A 158 1.82 -4.81 -25.45
N SER A 159 1.19 -4.30 -26.52
CA SER A 159 0.62 -2.94 -26.60
C SER A 159 -0.44 -2.62 -25.54
N ARG A 160 -0.99 -3.65 -24.89
CA ARG A 160 -2.00 -3.50 -23.83
C ARG A 160 -1.41 -3.06 -22.48
N ARG A 161 -0.09 -3.16 -22.28
CA ARG A 161 0.53 -2.90 -20.98
C ARG A 161 1.08 -1.47 -20.87
N LYS A 162 0.58 -0.73 -19.88
CA LYS A 162 1.08 0.62 -19.52
C LYS A 162 2.17 0.59 -18.44
N LYS A 163 2.38 -0.54 -17.76
CA LYS A 163 3.30 -0.68 -16.62
C LYS A 163 4.58 -1.41 -17.03
N PRO A 164 5.73 -1.05 -16.44
CA PRO A 164 6.98 -1.78 -16.67
C PRO A 164 6.85 -3.23 -16.20
N VAL A 165 7.41 -4.15 -16.98
CA VAL A 165 7.48 -5.57 -16.62
C VAL A 165 8.70 -5.77 -15.72
N ILE A 166 8.46 -6.32 -14.53
CA ILE A 166 9.49 -6.53 -13.51
C ILE A 166 9.57 -8.02 -13.17
N MET A 167 10.79 -8.56 -13.16
CA MET A 167 11.10 -9.93 -12.76
C MET A 167 11.40 -9.98 -11.26
N GLU A 168 10.60 -10.69 -10.49
CA GLU A 168 10.87 -10.92 -9.07
C GLU A 168 11.63 -12.23 -8.91
N ILE A 169 12.79 -12.18 -8.24
CA ILE A 169 13.65 -13.35 -8.00
C ILE A 169 13.66 -13.69 -6.50
N ALA A 170 13.46 -14.98 -6.20
CA ALA A 170 13.43 -15.52 -4.85
C ALA A 170 14.33 -16.77 -4.72
N ASN A 171 14.87 -17.01 -3.54
CA ASN A 171 15.56 -18.27 -3.21
C ASN A 171 14.52 -19.28 -2.69
N LEU A 172 14.34 -20.37 -3.42
CA LEU A 172 13.40 -21.45 -3.15
C LEU A 172 13.86 -22.42 -2.06
N GLU A 173 15.17 -22.49 -1.80
CA GLU A 173 15.75 -23.42 -0.82
C GLU A 173 15.43 -22.99 0.62
N VAL A 174 15.15 -21.70 0.83
CA VAL A 174 14.59 -21.20 2.09
C VAL A 174 13.11 -21.58 2.14
N GLN A 175 12.81 -22.87 2.31
CA GLN A 175 11.58 -23.24 2.99
C GLN A 175 11.80 -22.92 4.46
N PRO A 176 11.16 -21.89 5.03
CA PRO A 176 11.18 -21.75 6.47
C PRO A 176 10.45 -22.97 7.01
N ASP A 177 11.20 -23.87 7.66
CA ASP A 177 10.63 -24.93 8.47
C ASP A 177 9.57 -24.33 9.39
N GLY A 178 8.30 -24.54 9.04
CA GLY A 178 7.15 -24.33 9.91
C GLY A 178 6.69 -22.90 10.15
N LYS A 179 5.53 -22.57 9.56
CA LYS A 179 4.43 -21.82 10.20
C LYS A 179 4.77 -20.43 10.77
N THR A 180 4.94 -19.41 9.93
CA THR A 180 4.54 -18.03 10.28
C THR A 180 4.34 -17.17 9.03
N THR A 181 3.26 -17.39 8.28
CA THR A 181 2.86 -16.46 7.19
C THR A 181 1.45 -15.95 7.40
N LYS A 182 1.31 -15.01 8.34
CA LYS A 182 0.39 -13.87 8.23
C LYS A 182 1.05 -12.67 8.92
N GLN A 183 1.30 -11.62 8.14
CA GLN A 183 1.85 -10.29 8.51
C GLN A 183 3.38 -10.14 8.47
N ALA A 184 3.95 -10.02 7.27
CA ALA A 184 5.21 -9.30 7.06
C ALA A 184 5.28 -8.84 5.60
N GLU A 185 4.53 -7.80 5.26
CA GLU A 185 4.74 -7.07 4.00
C GLU A 185 4.23 -5.63 4.14
N LYS A 186 4.72 -4.97 5.20
CA LYS A 186 4.62 -3.51 5.35
C LYS A 186 5.73 -2.95 6.25
N GLN A 187 6.93 -3.49 6.12
CA GLN A 187 8.14 -2.98 6.78
C GLN A 187 9.29 -2.98 5.76
N SER A 188 9.16 -2.18 4.72
CA SER A 188 10.26 -1.82 3.83
C SER A 188 10.36 -0.30 3.75
N GLU A 189 10.55 0.31 4.91
CA GLU A 189 10.95 1.71 4.99
C GLU A 189 11.63 1.91 6.34
N THR A 190 12.89 1.47 6.37
CA THR A 190 14.01 1.87 7.22
C THR A 190 14.93 0.67 7.45
N ALA A 191 15.56 0.24 6.34
CA ALA A 191 16.82 -0.48 6.36
C ALA A 191 17.89 0.45 6.89
N ILE A 192 17.80 0.78 8.18
CA ILE A 192 18.95 1.33 8.85
C ILE A 192 19.78 0.10 9.22
N SER A 193 20.83 -0.12 8.44
CA SER A 193 21.97 -0.93 8.86
C SER A 193 22.64 -0.13 9.99
N ILE A 194 22.11 -0.33 11.20
CA ILE A 194 22.57 0.36 12.41
C ILE A 194 23.53 -0.61 13.11
N PRO A 195 24.85 -0.42 13.09
CA PRO A 195 25.74 -1.14 14.01
C PRO A 195 25.24 -1.09 15.47
N GLU A 196 24.60 0.00 15.86
CA GLU A 196 23.89 0.17 17.13
C GLU A 196 22.71 -0.81 17.33
N LEU A 197 22.07 -1.35 16.29
CA LEU A 197 21.08 -2.43 16.45
C LEU A 197 21.74 -3.71 16.95
N GLU A 198 22.94 -4.02 16.48
CA GLU A 198 23.69 -5.18 16.97
C GLU A 198 24.17 -4.96 18.41
N ILE A 199 24.62 -3.74 18.73
CA ILE A 199 25.00 -3.35 20.10
C ILE A 199 23.80 -3.51 21.05
N VAL A 200 22.65 -2.95 20.70
CA VAL A 200 21.43 -3.03 21.52
C VAL A 200 20.97 -4.49 21.66
N LYS A 201 21.00 -5.28 20.57
CA LYS A 201 20.68 -6.72 20.64
C LYS A 201 21.61 -7.47 21.59
N ALA A 202 22.92 -7.22 21.49
CA ALA A 202 23.90 -7.87 22.34
C ALA A 202 23.69 -7.51 23.82
N LYS A 203 23.49 -6.22 24.13
CA LYS A 203 23.29 -5.75 25.51
C LYS A 203 21.96 -6.19 26.13
N LEU A 204 20.89 -6.29 25.34
CA LEU A 204 19.57 -6.73 25.82
C LEU A 204 19.38 -8.25 25.81
N THR A 205 20.40 -9.03 25.45
CA THR A 205 20.30 -10.50 25.52
C THR A 205 20.41 -10.95 26.97
N CYS A 206 19.34 -11.56 27.48
CA CYS A 206 19.26 -12.01 28.87
C CYS A 206 19.64 -13.49 29.01
N ALA A 207 20.45 -13.83 30.03
CA ALA A 207 20.83 -15.20 30.37
C ALA A 207 19.65 -16.10 30.80
N LEU A 208 18.61 -15.53 31.41
CA LEU A 208 17.41 -16.28 31.85
C LEU A 208 16.46 -16.64 30.69
N HIS A 209 16.51 -15.88 29.59
CA HIS A 209 15.61 -16.08 28.45
C HIS A 209 16.41 -16.37 27.17
N PRO A 210 17.15 -17.49 27.10
CA PRO A 210 17.92 -17.83 25.92
C PRO A 210 17.00 -18.09 24.72
N GLY A 211 17.42 -17.65 23.54
CA GLY A 211 16.73 -17.93 22.28
C GLY A 211 16.96 -16.87 21.21
N ARG A 212 16.79 -17.28 19.95
CA ARG A 212 16.76 -16.34 18.83
C ARG A 212 15.57 -15.39 19.03
N ASN A 213 15.82 -14.10 18.87
CA ASN A 213 14.82 -13.04 19.03
C ASN A 213 14.22 -12.89 20.43
N ARG A 214 14.99 -13.20 21.48
CA ARG A 214 14.59 -12.94 22.87
C ARG A 214 15.50 -11.90 23.49
N TRP A 215 14.95 -10.70 23.66
CA TRP A 215 15.61 -9.58 24.34
C TRP A 215 14.80 -9.21 25.57
N CYS A 216 15.46 -8.81 26.64
CA CYS A 216 14.79 -8.35 27.84
C CYS A 216 15.46 -7.08 28.34
N TYR A 217 14.63 -6.13 28.75
CA TYR A 217 15.09 -5.07 29.62
C TYR A 217 15.04 -5.56 31.06
N VAL A 218 16.15 -5.44 31.78
CA VAL A 218 16.25 -5.81 33.20
C VAL A 218 16.11 -4.54 34.01
N MET A 219 15.11 -4.49 34.87
CA MET A 219 14.88 -3.28 35.64
C MET A 219 16.02 -3.05 36.65
N PRO A 220 16.56 -1.81 36.74
CA PRO A 220 17.70 -1.49 37.59
C PRO A 220 17.37 -1.66 39.08
N PRO A 221 18.39 -1.81 39.94
CA PRO A 221 18.21 -2.05 41.38
C PRO A 221 17.43 -0.94 42.10
N ASP A 222 17.46 0.29 41.57
CA ASP A 222 16.76 1.45 42.15
C ASP A 222 15.29 1.55 41.74
N SER A 223 14.82 0.67 40.84
CA SER A 223 13.43 0.65 40.40
C SER A 223 12.50 -0.02 41.43
N LYS A 224 11.20 0.16 41.27
CA LYS A 224 10.17 -0.45 42.15
C LYS A 224 10.24 -2.00 42.17
N HIS A 225 10.74 -2.60 41.09
CA HIS A 225 10.80 -4.05 40.93
C HIS A 225 12.18 -4.45 40.39
N PRO A 226 13.23 -4.39 41.24
CA PRO A 226 14.59 -4.63 40.80
C PRO A 226 14.77 -6.05 40.29
N GLY A 227 15.43 -6.20 39.15
CA GLY A 227 15.69 -7.50 38.52
C GLY A 227 14.49 -8.11 37.78
N GLU A 228 13.35 -7.42 37.68
CA GLU A 228 12.25 -7.88 36.82
C GLU A 228 12.65 -7.76 35.34
N HIS A 229 12.36 -8.82 34.57
CA HIS A 229 12.68 -8.88 33.14
C HIS A 229 11.45 -8.53 32.30
N ILE A 230 11.55 -7.47 31.51
CA ILE A 230 10.52 -7.08 30.55
C ILE A 230 10.91 -7.59 29.16
N ALA A 231 10.16 -8.55 28.64
CA ALA A 231 10.41 -9.10 27.31
C ALA A 231 10.17 -8.05 26.21
N LEU A 232 11.14 -7.91 25.31
CA LEU A 232 11.12 -6.96 24.20
C LEU A 232 11.00 -7.68 22.85
N GLY A 233 10.11 -7.16 22.01
CA GLY A 233 10.03 -7.55 20.59
C GLY A 233 11.03 -6.78 19.73
N ILE A 234 11.31 -7.28 18.51
CA ILE A 234 12.26 -6.66 17.57
C ILE A 234 11.94 -5.19 17.26
N GLU A 235 10.66 -4.82 17.25
CA GLU A 235 10.22 -3.44 17.02
C GLU A 235 10.71 -2.48 18.11
N HIS A 236 10.67 -2.91 19.37
CA HIS A 236 11.15 -2.12 20.51
C HIS A 236 12.67 -2.00 20.50
N VAL A 237 13.36 -3.10 20.17
CA VAL A 237 14.82 -3.15 20.01
C VAL A 237 15.27 -2.24 18.86
N GLY A 238 14.55 -2.25 17.74
CA GLY A 238 14.82 -1.36 16.60
C GLY A 238 14.58 0.12 16.92
N LEU A 239 13.51 0.44 17.65
CA LEU A 239 13.27 1.81 18.10
C LEU A 239 14.36 2.29 19.07
N TRP A 240 14.80 1.41 19.98
CA TRP A 240 15.89 1.71 20.90
C TRP A 240 17.20 1.96 20.13
N ALA A 241 17.54 1.10 19.18
CA ALA A 241 18.71 1.28 18.31
C ALA A 241 18.69 2.61 17.57
N ARG A 242 17.53 3.02 17.03
CA ARG A 242 17.38 4.35 16.42
C ARG A 242 17.64 5.47 17.43
N LYS A 243 17.12 5.35 18.65
CA LYS A 243 17.33 6.37 19.70
C LYS A 243 18.78 6.47 20.18
N VAL A 244 19.52 5.35 20.20
CA VAL A 244 20.98 5.35 20.44
C VAL A 244 21.69 6.06 19.30
N HIS A 245 21.34 5.74 18.05
CA HIS A 245 21.90 6.39 16.87
C HIS A 245 21.67 7.91 16.84
N ASP A 246 20.47 8.34 17.23
CA ASP A 246 20.09 9.77 17.30
C ASP A 246 20.75 10.50 18.50
N GLY A 247 21.49 9.81 19.37
CA GLY A 247 22.10 10.36 20.58
C GLY A 247 21.09 10.71 21.69
N GLU A 248 19.85 10.23 21.57
CA GLU A 248 18.78 10.45 22.56
C GLU A 248 18.79 9.40 23.67
N ALA A 249 19.47 8.27 23.46
CA ALA A 249 19.64 7.21 24.44
C ALA A 249 21.10 6.82 24.57
N SER A 250 21.51 6.42 25.77
CA SER A 250 22.87 5.93 26.02
C SER A 250 23.10 4.60 25.31
N ASP A 251 24.31 4.40 24.82
CA ASP A 251 24.75 3.17 24.16
C ASP A 251 24.81 1.98 25.14
N ASP A 252 24.91 2.24 26.44
CA ASP A 252 24.89 1.26 27.53
C ASP A 252 23.59 0.44 27.63
N CYS A 253 22.50 0.91 27.01
CA CYS A 253 21.18 0.29 27.10
C CYS A 253 20.68 0.07 28.54
N ILE A 254 21.22 0.82 29.51
CA ILE A 254 20.80 0.76 30.91
C ILE A 254 19.50 1.53 31.09
N ASN A 255 19.40 2.70 30.44
CA ASN A 255 18.21 3.55 30.54
C ASN A 255 17.38 3.44 29.26
N PRO A 256 16.13 2.96 29.36
CA PRO A 256 15.26 2.84 28.21
C PRO A 256 14.84 4.22 27.67
N PRO A 257 14.72 4.39 26.34
CA PRO A 257 14.15 5.59 25.75
C PRO A 257 12.74 5.85 26.27
N ASN A 258 12.44 7.09 26.67
CA ASN A 258 11.12 7.50 27.20
C ASN A 258 9.94 7.17 26.29
N VAL A 259 10.17 7.02 24.98
CA VAL A 259 9.14 6.73 23.98
C VAL A 259 8.57 5.31 24.04
N LEU A 260 9.22 4.40 24.76
CA LEU A 260 8.87 2.99 24.75
C LEU A 260 7.79 2.60 25.78
N ASN A 261 7.32 3.53 26.63
CA ASN A 261 6.27 3.29 27.63
C ASN A 261 6.48 1.97 28.42
N PHE A 262 7.71 1.71 28.86
CA PHE A 262 8.08 0.44 29.50
C PHE A 262 7.25 0.11 30.73
N ASP A 263 6.85 1.11 31.51
CA ASP A 263 5.96 0.92 32.66
C ASP A 263 4.64 0.24 32.26
N GLN A 264 4.07 0.64 31.11
CA GLN A 264 2.86 0.02 30.58
C GLN A 264 3.11 -1.41 30.08
N MET A 265 4.31 -1.70 29.59
CA MET A 265 4.68 -3.06 29.15
C MET A 265 4.88 -4.00 30.35
N ALA A 266 5.55 -3.53 31.41
CA ALA A 266 5.69 -4.25 32.67
C ALA A 266 4.30 -4.58 33.24
N GLU A 267 3.42 -3.57 33.31
CA GLU A 267 2.07 -3.74 33.83
C GLU A 267 1.23 -4.70 32.98
N LYS A 268 1.30 -4.60 31.64
CA LYS A 268 0.62 -5.56 30.75
C LYS A 268 1.18 -6.97 30.86
N GLY A 269 2.49 -7.10 31.05
CA GLY A 269 3.17 -8.38 31.28
C GLY A 269 2.64 -9.06 32.53
N ARG A 270 2.65 -8.34 33.65
CA ARG A 270 2.09 -8.80 34.93
C ARG A 270 0.61 -9.16 34.82
N ALA A 271 -0.21 -8.31 34.23
CA ALA A 271 -1.63 -8.58 34.02
C ALA A 271 -1.89 -9.80 33.11
N ARG A 272 -0.94 -10.17 32.25
CA ARG A 272 -1.00 -11.40 31.44
C ARG A 272 -0.60 -12.61 32.26
N GLU A 273 0.46 -12.52 33.05
CA GLU A 273 0.94 -13.60 33.91
C GLU A 273 -0.08 -13.91 35.02
N GLU A 274 -0.65 -12.91 35.66
CA GLU A 274 -1.78 -13.06 36.60
C GLU A 274 -2.96 -13.78 35.94
N ARG A 275 -3.32 -13.43 34.70
CA ARG A 275 -4.36 -14.14 33.96
C ARG A 275 -4.00 -15.61 33.69
N ILE A 276 -2.73 -15.93 33.47
CA ILE A 276 -2.28 -17.32 33.28
C ILE A 276 -2.28 -18.07 34.62
N ALA A 277 -1.85 -17.43 35.70
CA ALA A 277 -1.84 -17.99 37.05
C ALA A 277 -3.27 -18.25 37.56
N HIS A 278 -4.19 -17.29 37.39
CA HIS A 278 -5.59 -17.43 37.79
C HIS A 278 -6.40 -18.31 36.82
N GLY A 279 -6.04 -18.38 35.54
CA GLY A 279 -6.72 -19.20 34.53
C GLY A 279 -6.41 -20.70 34.61
N ARG A 280 -5.44 -21.13 35.44
CA ARG A 280 -5.16 -22.54 35.72
C ARG A 280 -5.88 -23.09 36.95
N GLY A 281 -6.69 -22.28 37.63
CA GLY A 281 -7.69 -22.78 38.56
C GLY A 281 -8.69 -23.65 37.80
N GLN A 282 -8.79 -24.92 38.15
CA GLN A 282 -9.61 -25.96 37.54
C GLN A 282 -11.09 -25.56 37.44
N ALA A 283 -11.48 -24.80 36.41
CA ALA A 283 -12.85 -24.84 35.95
C ALA A 283 -12.98 -26.13 35.14
N ALA A 284 -13.64 -27.14 35.73
CA ALA A 284 -13.96 -28.39 35.07
C ALA A 284 -14.62 -28.10 33.72
N LEU A 285 -13.87 -28.30 32.64
CA LEU A 285 -14.39 -28.19 31.29
C LEU A 285 -15.47 -29.28 31.11
N PRO A 286 -16.68 -28.94 30.64
CA PRO A 286 -17.68 -29.96 30.35
C PRO A 286 -17.15 -30.90 29.24
N PRO A 287 -17.43 -32.21 29.34
CA PRO A 287 -16.88 -33.22 28.43
C PRO A 287 -17.28 -32.94 26.98
N ILE A 288 -16.28 -32.77 26.11
CA ILE A 288 -16.45 -32.57 24.68
C ILE A 288 -16.65 -33.95 24.05
N HIS A 289 -17.90 -34.30 23.73
CA HIS A 289 -18.24 -35.51 22.99
C HIS A 289 -18.05 -35.27 21.48
N VAL A 290 -17.03 -35.89 20.88
CA VAL A 290 -16.77 -35.82 19.44
C VAL A 290 -17.31 -37.09 18.79
N HIS A 291 -18.40 -36.96 18.03
CA HIS A 291 -18.89 -38.06 17.18
C HIS A 291 -18.02 -38.15 15.92
N VAL A 292 -17.10 -39.11 15.91
CA VAL A 292 -16.43 -39.57 14.70
C VAL A 292 -17.36 -40.59 14.04
N GLY A 293 -17.91 -40.23 12.88
CA GLY A 293 -18.80 -41.09 12.11
C GLY A 293 -18.09 -42.38 11.70
N SER A 294 -18.42 -43.46 12.39
CA SER A 294 -18.08 -44.82 11.96
C SER A 294 -18.94 -45.16 10.75
N GLY A 295 -18.29 -45.56 9.67
CA GLY A 295 -18.96 -46.09 8.49
C GLY A 295 -19.79 -47.31 8.86
N SER A 296 -21.01 -47.35 8.32
CA SER A 296 -21.80 -48.57 8.18
C SER A 296 -21.89 -48.86 6.70
N GLU A 297 -21.16 -49.87 6.27
CA GLU A 297 -21.55 -50.70 5.12
C GLU A 297 -22.98 -51.21 5.36
N HIS A 298 -23.80 -51.27 4.31
CA HIS A 298 -24.68 -52.40 4.00
C HIS A 298 -25.43 -52.15 2.67
N THR A 299 -25.02 -52.95 1.68
CA THR A 299 -25.86 -53.84 0.86
C THR A 299 -27.05 -53.29 0.07
N LEU A 300 -26.86 -53.27 -1.26
CA LEU A 300 -27.76 -53.66 -2.37
C LEU A 300 -29.28 -53.65 -2.15
N HIS A 301 -29.99 -52.87 -2.99
CA HIS A 301 -30.92 -53.41 -3.99
C HIS A 301 -31.45 -52.31 -4.95
N ASP A 302 -31.54 -52.68 -6.22
CA ASP A 302 -32.28 -52.00 -7.29
C ASP A 302 -33.70 -51.57 -6.86
N ILE A 303 -34.20 -50.46 -7.42
CA ILE A 303 -35.49 -50.32 -8.14
C ILE A 303 -35.72 -48.83 -8.50
N ASN A 304 -35.62 -48.58 -9.80
CA ASN A 304 -36.47 -47.76 -10.68
C ASN A 304 -36.60 -46.22 -10.52
N PRO A 305 -36.59 -45.46 -11.66
CA PRO A 305 -36.71 -44.01 -11.72
C PRO A 305 -38.16 -43.56 -11.95
N ASN A 306 -38.46 -42.32 -11.53
CA ASN A 306 -39.60 -41.45 -11.86
C ASN A 306 -40.29 -40.94 -10.60
N LEU A 307 -39.98 -39.70 -10.20
CA LEU A 307 -40.95 -38.58 -10.15
C LEU A 307 -40.26 -37.31 -9.62
N PRO A 308 -40.63 -36.12 -10.12
CA PRO A 308 -39.95 -34.87 -9.83
C PRO A 308 -40.69 -34.09 -8.74
N THR A 309 -40.01 -33.64 -7.69
CA THR A 309 -40.59 -32.71 -6.72
C THR A 309 -39.65 -31.58 -6.34
N SER A 310 -40.10 -30.37 -6.71
CA SER A 310 -39.83 -29.06 -6.14
C SER A 310 -38.36 -28.63 -5.98
N ARG A 311 -37.78 -28.09 -7.06
CA ARG A 311 -36.72 -27.08 -6.95
C ARG A 311 -37.37 -25.71 -7.04
N THR A 312 -37.40 -24.99 -5.92
CA THR A 312 -37.90 -23.63 -5.81
C THR A 312 -37.09 -22.69 -6.71
N LYS A 313 -37.74 -22.22 -7.78
CA LYS A 313 -37.33 -21.04 -8.57
C LYS A 313 -37.26 -19.83 -7.64
N ARG A 314 -36.06 -19.28 -7.42
CA ARG A 314 -35.90 -17.86 -7.10
C ARG A 314 -35.62 -17.13 -8.40
N ALA A 315 -36.67 -16.50 -8.93
CA ALA A 315 -36.55 -15.52 -10.00
C ALA A 315 -35.63 -14.40 -9.51
N ARG A 316 -34.58 -14.13 -10.28
CA ARG A 316 -33.71 -12.97 -10.09
C ARG A 316 -34.16 -11.96 -11.12
N GLU A 317 -34.89 -10.96 -10.65
CA GLU A 317 -35.33 -9.83 -11.44
C GLU A 317 -34.12 -9.09 -12.00
N VAL A 318 -34.21 -8.78 -13.28
CA VAL A 318 -33.22 -8.08 -14.08
C VAL A 318 -33.51 -6.59 -13.86
N SER A 319 -32.74 -5.93 -12.99
CA SER A 319 -32.85 -4.48 -12.78
C SER A 319 -31.90 -3.75 -13.71
N SER A 320 -32.43 -2.72 -14.38
CA SER A 320 -31.82 -1.86 -15.38
C SER A 320 -30.37 -1.44 -15.16
N ASP A 321 -29.62 -1.48 -16.26
CA ASP A 321 -28.44 -0.67 -16.52
C ASP A 321 -28.80 0.82 -16.36
N SER A 322 -28.40 1.42 -15.24
CA SER A 322 -28.34 2.86 -15.06
C SER A 322 -26.87 3.24 -14.95
N SER A 323 -26.31 3.68 -16.07
CA SER A 323 -25.00 4.32 -16.20
C SER A 323 -25.03 5.66 -15.46
N SER A 324 -24.82 5.65 -14.14
CA SER A 324 -24.58 6.85 -13.33
C SER A 324 -23.08 6.98 -13.10
N ASP A 325 -22.43 7.84 -13.87
CA ASP A 325 -21.10 8.41 -13.61
C ASP A 325 -21.18 9.42 -12.43
N ASP A 326 -21.75 8.99 -11.30
CA ASP A 326 -21.75 9.76 -10.06
C ASP A 326 -20.71 9.16 -9.11
N ASP A 327 -19.45 9.48 -9.37
CA ASP A 327 -18.31 9.29 -8.44
C ASP A 327 -18.40 10.22 -7.20
N ASP A 328 -19.59 10.68 -6.84
CA ASP A 328 -19.90 11.28 -5.53
C ASP A 328 -20.08 10.17 -4.48
N ASP A 329 -19.05 9.34 -4.36
CA ASP A 329 -18.97 8.12 -3.56
C ASP A 329 -19.03 8.47 -2.06
N ASP A 330 -20.25 8.66 -1.54
CA ASP A 330 -20.67 8.75 -0.14
C ASP A 330 -19.64 9.43 0.80
N ALA A 331 -19.36 10.71 0.55
CA ALA A 331 -18.53 11.50 1.45
C ALA A 331 -19.17 11.53 2.84
N LEU A 332 -18.59 10.77 3.78
CA LEU A 332 -19.13 10.62 5.13
C LEU A 332 -19.32 11.98 5.79
N THR A 333 -20.57 12.34 6.07
CA THR A 333 -20.91 13.65 6.62
C THR A 333 -20.58 13.71 8.12
N ILE A 334 -20.34 14.91 8.63
CA ILE A 334 -20.10 15.08 10.07
C ILE A 334 -21.35 14.72 10.88
N THR A 335 -22.54 14.95 10.32
CA THR A 335 -23.83 14.63 10.93
C THR A 335 -23.95 13.14 11.22
N ASP A 336 -23.55 12.27 10.29
CA ASP A 336 -23.57 10.81 10.47
C ASP A 336 -22.68 10.38 11.64
N VAL A 337 -21.51 11.02 11.79
CA VAL A 337 -20.59 10.74 12.89
C VAL A 337 -21.18 11.17 14.23
N LEU A 338 -21.79 12.37 14.28
CA LEU A 338 -22.43 12.88 15.48
C LEU A 338 -23.63 12.03 15.91
N GLN A 339 -24.46 11.58 14.96
CA GLN A 339 -25.57 10.66 15.24
C GLN A 339 -25.08 9.34 15.84
N GLU A 340 -24.01 8.77 15.30
CA GLU A 340 -23.47 7.52 15.84
C GLU A 340 -22.85 7.70 17.24
N LEU A 341 -22.21 8.85 17.49
CA LEU A 341 -21.70 9.20 18.81
C LEU A 341 -22.81 9.44 19.82
N ASP A 342 -23.87 10.15 19.43
CA ASP A 342 -25.02 10.44 20.28
C ASP A 342 -25.74 9.15 20.71
N LYS A 343 -25.93 8.21 19.77
CA LYS A 343 -26.45 6.87 20.08
C LYS A 343 -25.61 6.12 21.10
N LYS A 344 -24.29 6.30 21.08
CA LYS A 344 -23.36 5.61 21.97
C LYS A 344 -23.17 6.31 23.32
N TYR A 345 -23.32 7.63 23.33
CA TYR A 345 -23.01 8.50 24.47
C TYR A 345 -24.07 9.63 24.59
N PRO A 346 -25.34 9.30 24.86
CA PRO A 346 -26.43 10.27 24.81
C PRO A 346 -26.30 11.41 25.84
N ALA A 347 -25.60 11.16 26.94
CA ALA A 347 -25.35 12.18 27.98
C ALA A 347 -24.47 13.35 27.50
N LEU A 348 -23.68 13.16 26.44
CA LEU A 348 -22.80 14.20 25.89
C LEU A 348 -23.47 15.03 24.78
N GLN A 349 -24.68 14.64 24.36
CA GLN A 349 -25.54 15.37 23.41
C GLN A 349 -24.78 15.81 22.16
N TYR A 350 -24.14 14.90 21.43
CA TYR A 350 -23.22 15.23 20.34
C TYR A 350 -23.88 16.01 19.20
N LEU A 351 -25.19 15.79 18.99
CA LEU A 351 -25.93 16.48 17.94
C LEU A 351 -25.97 18.01 18.12
N GLN A 352 -25.82 18.52 19.35
CA GLN A 352 -25.84 19.96 19.60
C GLN A 352 -24.65 20.70 18.95
N TYR A 353 -23.55 20.01 18.69
CA TYR A 353 -22.35 20.60 18.09
C TYR A 353 -22.41 20.69 16.56
N SER A 354 -23.39 20.05 15.92
CA SER A 354 -23.56 20.05 14.46
C SER A 354 -23.59 21.47 13.83
N PRO A 355 -24.44 22.41 14.27
CA PRO A 355 -24.47 23.77 13.70
C PRO A 355 -23.17 24.54 13.91
N ALA A 356 -22.50 24.36 15.06
CA ALA A 356 -21.22 25.03 15.33
C ALA A 356 -20.11 24.51 14.41
N LEU A 357 -20.04 23.19 14.17
CA LEU A 357 -19.11 22.59 13.22
C LEU A 357 -19.37 23.05 11.78
N ALA A 358 -20.64 23.09 11.38
CA ALA A 358 -21.05 23.57 10.05
C ALA A 358 -20.69 25.05 9.85
N ALA A 359 -20.91 25.91 10.86
CA ALA A 359 -20.53 27.32 10.82
C ALA A 359 -19.02 27.54 10.68
N LYS A 360 -18.20 26.56 11.10
CA LYS A 360 -16.75 26.54 10.90
C LYS A 360 -16.31 25.85 9.60
N GLY A 361 -17.25 25.50 8.72
CA GLY A 361 -16.97 24.82 7.45
C GLY A 361 -16.63 23.33 7.59
N ILE A 362 -16.82 22.74 8.77
CA ILE A 362 -16.54 21.32 9.03
C ILE A 362 -17.79 20.51 8.72
N VAL A 363 -18.09 20.33 7.42
CA VAL A 363 -19.26 19.59 6.94
C VAL A 363 -18.98 18.09 6.77
N TYR A 364 -17.74 17.73 6.43
CA TYR A 364 -17.32 16.36 6.16
C TYR A 364 -16.42 15.80 7.27
N ALA A 365 -16.53 14.50 7.53
CA ALA A 365 -15.77 13.81 8.56
C ALA A 365 -14.24 13.86 8.32
N SER A 366 -13.79 13.87 7.05
CA SER A 366 -12.37 13.99 6.71
C SER A 366 -11.78 15.33 7.18
N SER A 367 -12.50 16.43 6.97
CA SER A 367 -12.06 17.78 7.34
C SER A 367 -11.86 17.94 8.85
N ALA A 368 -12.65 17.25 9.67
CA ALA A 368 -12.54 17.29 11.13
C ALA A 368 -11.20 16.72 11.65
N LEU A 369 -10.47 15.90 10.89
CA LEU A 369 -9.18 15.36 11.36
C LEU A 369 -8.02 16.34 11.31
N GLY A 370 -8.18 17.49 10.63
CA GLY A 370 -7.14 18.50 10.50
C GLY A 370 -7.03 19.47 11.69
N PHE A 371 -7.97 19.43 12.63
CA PHE A 371 -8.03 20.35 13.76
C PHE A 371 -7.55 19.67 15.03
N ASP A 372 -6.88 20.45 15.89
CA ASP A 372 -6.38 19.97 17.17
C ASP A 372 -7.46 19.99 18.26
N HIS A 373 -7.10 19.48 19.44
CA HIS A 373 -8.02 19.40 20.57
C HIS A 373 -8.46 20.79 21.07
N ALA A 374 -7.54 21.77 21.06
CA ALA A 374 -7.81 23.13 21.52
C ALA A 374 -8.85 23.83 20.63
N TYR A 375 -8.77 23.66 19.32
CA TYR A 375 -9.73 24.22 18.38
C TYR A 375 -11.17 23.79 18.66
N TYR A 376 -11.40 22.50 18.96
CA TYR A 376 -12.74 22.01 19.28
C TYR A 376 -13.29 22.58 20.58
N LYS A 377 -12.41 22.85 21.55
CA LYS A 377 -12.77 23.45 22.82
C LYS A 377 -13.10 24.94 22.64
N ASP A 378 -12.21 25.69 22.02
CA ASP A 378 -12.24 27.15 22.00
C ASP A 378 -13.16 27.69 20.89
N ASN A 379 -13.18 27.05 19.72
CA ASN A 379 -13.88 27.55 18.54
C ASN A 379 -15.23 26.87 18.31
N VAL A 380 -15.37 25.61 18.72
CA VAL A 380 -16.62 24.83 18.55
C VAL A 380 -17.42 24.76 19.86
N GLY A 381 -16.77 24.96 21.01
CA GLY A 381 -17.41 24.89 22.32
C GLY A 381 -17.70 23.46 22.78
N MET A 382 -16.95 22.46 22.28
CA MET A 382 -17.10 21.08 22.74
C MET A 382 -16.57 20.91 24.17
N ALA A 383 -17.30 20.15 24.98
CA ALA A 383 -16.82 19.74 26.29
C ALA A 383 -15.54 18.89 26.18
N ASP A 384 -14.57 19.12 27.07
CA ASP A 384 -13.25 18.48 27.05
C ASP A 384 -13.32 16.94 26.96
N GLY A 385 -14.24 16.33 27.73
CA GLY A 385 -14.47 14.89 27.70
C GLY A 385 -15.14 14.35 26.43
N ALA A 386 -15.76 15.20 25.61
CA ALA A 386 -16.42 14.82 24.36
C ALA A 386 -15.45 14.83 23.17
N ILE A 387 -14.45 15.73 23.17
CA ILE A 387 -13.54 15.94 22.03
C ILE A 387 -12.73 14.67 21.72
N GLY A 388 -12.16 14.03 22.73
CA GLY A 388 -11.35 12.82 22.53
C GLY A 388 -12.13 11.67 21.90
N ALA A 389 -13.39 11.47 22.32
CA ALA A 389 -14.26 10.45 21.76
C ALA A 389 -14.71 10.80 20.32
N PHE A 390 -14.98 12.09 20.06
CA PHE A 390 -15.30 12.60 18.74
C PHE A 390 -14.17 12.38 17.73
N VAL A 391 -12.97 12.91 17.98
CA VAL A 391 -11.81 12.79 17.07
C VAL A 391 -11.46 11.33 16.79
N LYS A 392 -11.46 10.50 17.84
CA LYS A 392 -11.21 9.05 17.71
C LYS A 392 -12.26 8.37 16.84
N ARG A 393 -13.55 8.73 16.97
CA ARG A 393 -14.63 8.13 16.19
C ARG A 393 -14.59 8.57 14.73
N VAL A 394 -14.43 9.86 14.47
CA VAL A 394 -14.22 10.43 13.14
C VAL A 394 -13.09 9.66 12.43
N GLY A 395 -11.93 9.54 13.06
CA GLY A 395 -10.77 8.85 12.48
C GLY A 395 -11.05 7.38 12.15
N LYS A 396 -11.81 6.68 13.01
CA LYS A 396 -12.21 5.29 12.76
C LYS A 396 -13.13 5.18 11.54
N MET A 397 -14.14 6.05 11.44
CA MET A 397 -15.13 6.00 10.36
C MET A 397 -14.53 6.38 9.01
N VAL A 398 -13.67 7.40 8.97
CA VAL A 398 -12.93 7.79 7.74
C VAL A 398 -12.04 6.65 7.25
N ARG A 399 -11.29 5.99 8.14
CA ARG A 399 -10.47 4.81 7.76
C ARG A 399 -11.32 3.66 7.25
N ALA A 400 -12.49 3.43 7.85
CA ALA A 400 -13.42 2.39 7.42
C ALA A 400 -14.05 2.70 6.05
N ALA A 401 -14.41 3.96 5.79
CA ALA A 401 -14.88 4.42 4.47
C ALA A 401 -13.80 4.19 3.40
N LYS A 402 -12.57 4.66 3.63
CA LYS A 402 -11.45 4.46 2.70
C LYS A 402 -11.18 2.99 2.38
N LYS A 403 -11.27 2.12 3.39
CA LYS A 403 -11.12 0.66 3.21
C LYS A 403 -12.24 0.04 2.37
N ARG A 404 -13.48 0.54 2.49
CA ARG A 404 -14.62 0.07 1.69
C ARG A 404 -14.47 0.49 0.24
N ASN A 405 -14.12 1.74 -0.02
CA ASN A 405 -13.99 2.26 -1.39
C ASN A 405 -12.83 1.57 -2.12
N GLY A 406 -11.69 1.36 -1.45
CA GLY A 406 -10.58 0.58 -2.04
C GLY A 406 -10.94 -0.86 -2.40
N LYS A 407 -11.88 -1.49 -1.67
CA LYS A 407 -12.38 -2.84 -2.00
C LYS A 407 -13.39 -2.82 -3.16
N LYS A 408 -14.22 -1.79 -3.28
CA LYS A 408 -15.14 -1.61 -4.42
C LYS A 408 -14.34 -1.42 -5.71
N GLN A 409 -13.37 -0.50 -5.70
CA GLN A 409 -12.48 -0.24 -6.85
C GLN A 409 -11.72 -1.49 -7.30
N ALA A 410 -11.23 -2.30 -6.36
CA ALA A 410 -10.57 -3.57 -6.72
C ALA A 410 -11.51 -4.60 -7.36
N ARG A 411 -12.83 -4.54 -7.06
CA ARG A 411 -13.83 -5.46 -7.66
C ARG A 411 -14.30 -4.98 -9.02
N THR A 412 -14.49 -3.68 -9.21
CA THR A 412 -14.86 -3.12 -10.52
C THR A 412 -13.72 -3.35 -11.53
N ALA A 413 -12.47 -3.07 -11.12
CA ALA A 413 -11.31 -3.36 -11.95
C ALA A 413 -11.17 -4.85 -12.34
N ALA A 414 -11.59 -5.77 -11.46
CA ALA A 414 -11.59 -7.20 -11.76
C ALA A 414 -12.69 -7.61 -12.76
N LEU A 415 -13.88 -7.02 -12.65
CA LEU A 415 -15.00 -7.30 -13.55
C LEU A 415 -14.77 -6.74 -14.96
N ASP A 416 -14.14 -5.57 -15.07
CA ASP A 416 -13.79 -5.00 -16.37
C ASP A 416 -12.72 -5.86 -17.06
N SER A 417 -11.77 -6.40 -16.31
CA SER A 417 -10.76 -7.32 -16.86
C SER A 417 -11.31 -8.69 -17.30
N GLU A 418 -12.49 -9.09 -16.84
CA GLU A 418 -13.16 -10.33 -17.26
C GLU A 418 -14.03 -10.15 -18.52
N LYS A 419 -14.38 -8.92 -18.90
CA LYS A 419 -15.16 -8.64 -20.12
C LYS A 419 -14.30 -8.44 -21.38
N GLU A 420 -12.99 -8.23 -21.22
CA GLU A 420 -12.04 -8.03 -22.33
C GLU A 420 -11.29 -9.29 -22.78
N ASN A 421 -11.57 -10.44 -22.15
CA ASN A 421 -11.14 -11.78 -22.59
C ASN A 421 -12.33 -12.56 -23.11
#